data_AF-A0A1M3HN15-F1
#
_entry.id   AF-A0A1M3HN15-F1
#
_cell.length_a   1.000
_cell.length_b   1.000
_cell.length_c   1.000
_cell.angle_alpha   90.00
_cell.angle_beta   90.00
_cell.angle_gamma   90.00
#
_symmetry.space_group_name_H-M   'P 1'
#
loop_
_entity.id
_entity.type
_entity.pdbx_description
1 polymer ?
#
loop_
_entity_poly.entity_id
_entity_poly.type
_entity_poly.pdbx_seq_one_letter_code
_entity_poly.pdbx_strand_id
1 'polypeptide(L)'
;MKRLCVIVIAILTTILICSAAVAPPDKTRGEYKNLKVLPRNISSKALSKMMVDEFSDALGVGCGFCHAQGKDSLSIDYASDAKPEKEMARVMMRMTLRVNKQFFLQKHPSLTDGPLVVTCNTCHNGKPRPDEEGK
;
A
#
# COMPACT_ATOMS: atom_id res chain seq x y z
N MET A 1 -29.83 -40.04 36.93
CA MET A 1 -30.24 -39.75 35.53
C MET A 1 -30.20 -38.27 35.18
N LYS A 2 -30.92 -37.37 35.88
CA LYS A 2 -30.94 -35.92 35.57
C LYS A 2 -29.57 -35.23 35.64
N ARG A 3 -28.72 -35.59 36.62
CA ARG A 3 -27.36 -35.03 36.77
C ARG A 3 -26.38 -35.50 35.69
N LEU A 4 -26.61 -36.68 35.12
CA LEU A 4 -25.77 -37.23 34.04
C LEU A 4 -26.09 -36.55 32.70
N CYS A 5 -27.37 -36.24 32.44
CA CYS A 5 -27.79 -35.44 31.28
C CYS A 5 -27.23 -34.01 31.32
N VAL A 6 -27.19 -33.36 32.50
CA VAL A 6 -26.65 -31.99 32.62
C VAL A 6 -25.14 -31.94 32.34
N ILE A 7 -24.39 -32.95 32.78
CA ILE A 7 -22.94 -33.03 32.54
C ILE A 7 -22.64 -33.31 31.07
N VAL A 8 -23.41 -34.20 30.42
CA VAL A 8 -23.23 -34.51 28.99
C VAL A 8 -23.60 -33.30 28.09
N ILE A 9 -24.63 -32.54 28.45
CA ILE A 9 -25.02 -31.32 27.71
C ILE A 9 -23.96 -30.21 27.88
N ALA A 10 -23.35 -30.08 29.05
CA ALA A 10 -22.29 -29.10 29.30
C ALA A 10 -20.98 -29.41 28.56
N ILE A 11 -20.66 -30.70 28.36
CA ILE A 11 -19.47 -31.13 27.60
C ILE A 11 -19.70 -30.95 26.09
N LEU A 12 -20.92 -31.18 25.58
CA LEU A 12 -21.24 -30.97 24.17
C LEU A 12 -21.22 -29.49 23.74
N THR A 13 -21.55 -28.54 24.63
CA THR A 13 -21.49 -27.11 24.30
C THR A 13 -20.07 -26.54 24.30
N THR A 14 -19.14 -27.13 25.05
CA THR A 14 -17.73 -26.69 25.05
C THR A 14 -16.95 -27.07 23.78
N ILE A 15 -17.39 -28.08 23.04
CA ILE A 15 -16.72 -28.53 21.80
C ILE A 15 -17.01 -27.61 20.62
N LEU A 16 -18.05 -26.76 20.70
CA LEU A 16 -18.50 -25.92 19.57
C LEU A 16 -17.76 -24.56 19.44
N ILE A 17 -16.81 -24.24 20.34
CA ILE A 17 -16.21 -22.88 20.40
C ILE A 17 -14.76 -22.82 19.86
N CYS A 18 -14.13 -23.93 19.47
CA CYS A 18 -12.71 -23.95 19.09
C CYS A 18 -12.41 -23.85 17.58
N SER A 19 -13.36 -23.47 16.72
CA SER A 19 -13.04 -23.07 15.34
C SER A 19 -12.48 -21.64 15.32
N ALA A 20 -11.30 -21.45 15.90
CA ALA A 20 -10.48 -20.29 15.56
C ALA A 20 -10.12 -20.43 14.08
N ALA A 21 -10.73 -19.58 13.25
CA ALA A 21 -10.40 -19.47 11.84
C ALA A 21 -8.94 -19.02 11.72
N VAL A 22 -8.02 -19.98 11.62
CA VAL A 22 -6.66 -19.72 11.15
C VAL A 22 -6.80 -19.37 9.68
N ALA A 23 -6.90 -18.06 9.40
CA ALA A 23 -6.88 -17.57 8.04
C ALA A 23 -5.62 -18.11 7.35
N PRO A 24 -5.74 -18.75 6.17
CA PRO A 24 -4.59 -19.27 5.46
C PRO A 24 -3.61 -18.11 5.17
N PRO A 25 -2.29 -18.36 5.20
CA PRO A 25 -1.30 -17.36 4.83
C PRO A 25 -1.66 -16.82 3.44
N ASP A 26 -1.83 -15.50 3.37
CA ASP A 26 -2.19 -14.79 2.16
C ASP A 26 -1.12 -15.01 1.07
N LYS A 27 -1.40 -15.94 0.16
CA LYS A 27 -0.54 -16.27 -0.99
C LYS A 27 -0.42 -15.11 -2.00
N THR A 28 -1.11 -14.00 -1.78
CA THR A 28 -0.98 -12.78 -2.60
C THR A 28 0.10 -11.82 -2.09
N ARG A 29 0.85 -12.18 -1.04
CA ARG A 29 2.04 -11.44 -0.61
C ARG A 29 3.20 -11.72 -1.56
N GLY A 30 3.38 -10.85 -2.56
CA GLY A 30 4.59 -10.86 -3.38
C GLY A 30 5.79 -10.44 -2.55
N GLU A 31 6.92 -11.14 -2.67
CA GLU A 31 8.19 -10.66 -2.13
C GLU A 31 8.70 -9.51 -3.01
N TYR A 32 8.26 -8.29 -2.68
CA TYR A 32 8.70 -7.09 -3.41
C TYR A 32 10.15 -6.74 -3.07
N LYS A 33 10.93 -6.47 -4.12
CA LYS A 33 12.32 -6.06 -3.99
C LYS A 33 12.44 -4.54 -3.98
N ASN A 34 13.44 -4.03 -3.27
CA ASN A 34 13.82 -2.61 -3.25
C ASN A 34 12.70 -1.62 -2.84
N LEU A 35 11.80 -2.04 -1.95
CA LEU A 35 10.91 -1.12 -1.22
C LEU A 35 11.70 -0.41 -0.11
N LYS A 36 11.88 0.90 -0.25
CA LYS A 36 12.64 1.75 0.70
C LYS A 36 11.75 2.63 1.60
N VAL A 37 10.51 2.91 1.18
CA VAL A 37 9.56 3.77 1.89
C VAL A 37 8.28 3.02 2.24
N LEU A 38 7.73 2.24 1.30
CA LEU A 38 6.57 1.39 1.56
C LEU A 38 6.95 0.16 2.42
N PRO A 39 6.00 -0.37 3.22
CA PRO A 39 6.23 -1.58 3.99
C PRO A 39 6.60 -2.77 3.10
N ARG A 40 7.59 -3.56 3.53
CA ARG A 40 8.03 -4.77 2.78
C ARG A 40 6.96 -5.85 2.70
N ASN A 41 6.02 -5.86 3.65
CA ASN A 41 4.93 -6.82 3.78
C ASN A 41 3.59 -6.29 3.24
N ILE A 42 3.62 -5.24 2.42
CA ILE A 42 2.43 -4.71 1.74
C ILE A 42 1.78 -5.80 0.87
N SER A 43 0.44 -5.86 0.81
CA SER A 43 -0.26 -6.80 -0.05
C SER A 43 -0.20 -6.36 -1.51
N SER A 44 -0.37 -7.30 -2.46
CA SER A 44 -0.42 -6.96 -3.89
C SER A 44 -1.49 -5.92 -4.20
N LYS A 45 -2.67 -6.06 -3.62
CA LYS A 45 -3.77 -5.11 -3.82
C LYS A 45 -3.42 -3.71 -3.34
N ALA A 46 -2.83 -3.59 -2.14
CA ALA A 46 -2.45 -2.30 -1.59
C ALA A 46 -1.30 -1.66 -2.39
N LEU A 47 -0.32 -2.45 -2.84
CA LEU A 47 0.77 -1.93 -3.67
C LEU A 47 0.26 -1.46 -5.03
N SER A 48 -0.60 -2.24 -5.70
CA SER A 48 -1.19 -1.83 -6.97
C SER A 48 -2.01 -0.55 -6.84
N LYS A 49 -2.82 -0.43 -5.78
CA LYS A 49 -3.53 0.81 -5.47
C LYS A 49 -2.58 2.00 -5.32
N MET A 50 -1.51 1.85 -4.54
CA MET A 50 -0.51 2.92 -4.38
C MET A 50 0.14 3.32 -5.70
N MET A 51 0.46 2.36 -6.57
CA MET A 51 1.16 2.64 -7.82
C MET A 51 0.26 3.25 -8.89
N VAL A 52 -1.00 2.77 -9.00
CA VAL A 52 -1.94 3.21 -10.01
C VAL A 52 -2.68 4.46 -9.53
N ASP A 53 -3.55 4.30 -8.53
CA ASP A 53 -4.47 5.37 -8.11
C ASP A 53 -3.74 6.59 -7.51
N GLU A 54 -2.64 6.37 -6.79
CA GLU A 54 -2.04 7.42 -5.95
C GLU A 54 -0.81 8.07 -6.58
N PHE A 55 -0.16 7.36 -7.51
CA PHE A 55 1.03 7.87 -8.20
C PHE A 55 0.76 8.08 -9.69
N SER A 56 0.40 7.03 -10.44
CA SER A 56 0.14 7.12 -11.88
C SER A 56 -0.94 8.16 -12.18
N ASP A 57 -2.10 8.06 -11.53
CA ASP A 57 -3.24 8.94 -11.80
C ASP A 57 -2.99 10.36 -11.28
N ALA A 58 -2.41 10.49 -10.08
CA ALA A 58 -2.08 11.78 -9.49
C ALA A 58 -1.08 12.59 -10.33
N LEU A 59 -0.15 11.92 -11.01
CA LEU A 59 0.87 12.54 -11.86
C LEU A 59 0.50 12.53 -13.36
N GLY A 60 -0.53 11.79 -13.77
CA GLY A 60 -0.91 11.63 -15.18
C GLY A 60 0.14 10.89 -16.02
N VAL A 61 0.83 9.90 -15.46
CA VAL A 61 1.95 9.21 -16.12
C VAL A 61 1.83 7.69 -16.07
N GLY A 62 2.35 6.99 -17.08
CA GLY A 62 2.42 5.52 -17.08
C GLY A 62 3.60 4.96 -16.27
N CYS A 63 3.58 3.65 -16.00
CA CYS A 63 4.58 2.95 -15.19
C CYS A 63 6.04 3.17 -15.63
N GLY A 64 6.28 3.27 -16.95
CA GLY A 64 7.61 3.52 -17.53
C GLY A 64 8.17 4.92 -17.27
N PHE A 65 7.38 5.84 -16.72
CA PHE A 65 7.85 7.14 -16.27
C PHE A 65 8.77 7.01 -15.06
N CYS A 66 8.42 6.17 -14.09
CA CYS A 66 9.26 5.94 -12.91
C CYS A 66 10.10 4.67 -13.01
N HIS A 67 9.60 3.61 -13.63
CA HIS A 67 10.27 2.31 -13.64
C HIS A 67 11.13 2.10 -14.88
N ALA A 68 12.27 1.43 -14.70
CA ALA A 68 13.18 1.11 -15.79
C ALA A 68 12.62 -0.01 -16.67
N GLN A 69 13.03 -0.03 -17.93
CA GLN A 69 12.75 -1.14 -18.84
C GLN A 69 13.55 -2.39 -18.41
N GLY A 70 12.93 -3.55 -18.51
CA GLY A 70 13.56 -4.84 -18.24
C GLY A 70 14.46 -5.31 -19.38
N LYS A 71 15.14 -6.43 -19.17
CA LYS A 71 16.16 -6.96 -20.11
C LYS A 71 15.61 -7.42 -21.46
N ASP A 72 14.34 -7.78 -21.50
CA ASP A 72 13.64 -8.29 -22.70
C ASP A 72 12.91 -7.19 -23.48
N SER A 73 13.11 -5.91 -23.13
CA SER A 73 12.46 -4.72 -23.68
C SER A 73 10.91 -4.68 -23.58
N LEU A 74 10.26 -5.80 -23.26
CA LEU A 74 8.81 -5.91 -23.13
C LEU A 74 8.37 -5.84 -21.66
N SER A 75 9.26 -6.16 -20.72
CA SER A 75 8.99 -6.08 -19.27
C SER A 75 9.46 -4.77 -18.65
N ILE A 76 8.93 -4.50 -17.46
CA ILE A 76 9.37 -3.41 -16.59
C ILE A 76 10.18 -4.00 -15.44
N ASP A 77 11.37 -3.46 -15.19
CA ASP A 77 12.13 -3.74 -13.98
C ASP A 77 11.68 -2.80 -12.86
N TYR A 78 10.70 -3.25 -12.09
CA TYR A 78 10.16 -2.49 -10.96
C TYR A 78 11.19 -2.26 -9.85
N ALA A 79 12.21 -3.11 -9.73
CA ALA A 79 13.19 -3.05 -8.64
C ALA A 79 14.34 -2.09 -8.94
N SER A 80 14.71 -1.92 -10.21
CA SER A 80 15.80 -1.03 -10.65
C SER A 80 15.61 0.43 -10.21
N ASP A 81 16.73 1.08 -9.88
CA ASP A 81 16.82 2.52 -9.57
C ASP A 81 17.46 3.30 -10.73
N ALA A 82 17.51 2.73 -11.94
CA ALA A 82 18.16 3.35 -13.10
C ALA A 82 17.50 4.65 -13.58
N LYS A 83 16.22 4.88 -13.22
CA LYS A 83 15.47 6.10 -13.54
C LYS A 83 15.47 7.07 -12.34
N PRO A 84 15.90 8.34 -12.52
CA PRO A 84 15.93 9.31 -11.43
C PRO A 84 14.54 9.63 -10.85
N GLU A 85 13.48 9.52 -11.66
CA GLU A 85 12.10 9.78 -11.25
C GLU A 85 11.67 8.88 -10.10
N LYS A 86 12.17 7.64 -10.02
CA LYS A 86 11.87 6.72 -8.93
C LYS A 86 12.44 7.18 -7.60
N GLU A 87 13.66 7.71 -7.59
CA GLU A 87 14.22 8.25 -6.35
C GLU A 87 13.53 9.55 -5.97
N MET A 88 13.19 10.40 -6.93
CA MET A 88 12.38 11.59 -6.67
C MET A 88 11.02 11.24 -6.06
N ALA A 89 10.32 10.22 -6.59
CA ALA A 89 9.07 9.74 -6.01
C ALA A 89 9.24 9.33 -4.54
N ARG A 90 10.33 8.65 -4.18
CA ARG A 90 10.62 8.31 -2.77
C ARG A 90 10.86 9.54 -1.90
N VAL A 91 11.54 10.57 -2.43
CA VAL A 91 11.71 11.85 -1.74
C VAL A 91 10.34 12.48 -1.48
N MET A 92 9.46 12.51 -2.48
CA MET A 92 8.11 13.05 -2.36
C MET A 92 7.25 12.28 -1.37
N MET A 93 7.31 10.94 -1.37
CA MET A 93 6.62 10.13 -0.36
C MET A 93 7.05 10.51 1.06
N ARG A 94 8.37 10.67 1.31
CA ARG A 94 8.88 11.08 2.62
C ARG A 94 8.45 12.50 2.98
N MET A 95 8.40 13.40 2.01
CA MET A 95 7.89 14.77 2.19
C MET A 95 6.41 14.76 2.60
N THR A 96 5.55 14.07 1.84
CA THR A 96 4.12 13.98 2.10
C THR A 96 3.84 13.38 3.48
N LEU A 97 4.51 12.28 3.84
CA LEU A 97 4.41 11.70 5.18
C LEU A 97 4.79 12.70 6.29
N ARG A 98 5.84 13.49 6.07
CA ARG A 98 6.27 14.53 7.01
C ARG A 98 5.23 15.64 7.12
N VAL A 99 4.72 16.15 6.00
CA VAL A 99 3.70 17.20 5.98
C VAL A 99 2.45 16.75 6.72
N ASN A 100 1.95 15.55 6.42
CA ASN A 100 0.77 14.97 7.07
C ASN A 100 0.98 14.76 8.58
N LYS A 101 2.18 14.35 8.99
CA LYS A 101 2.50 14.22 10.41
C LYS A 101 2.57 15.57 11.12
N GLN A 102 3.24 16.55 10.52
CA GLN A 102 3.57 17.82 11.18
C GLN A 102 2.39 18.79 11.22
N PHE A 103 1.66 18.91 10.12
CA PHE A 103 0.64 19.96 9.96
C PHE A 103 -0.79 19.44 10.08
N PHE A 104 -1.01 18.14 9.85
CA PHE A 104 -2.33 17.52 9.90
C PHE A 104 -2.51 16.56 11.09
N LEU A 105 -1.56 16.61 12.03
CA LEU A 105 -1.57 15.88 13.31
C LEU A 105 -1.88 14.38 13.18
N GLN A 106 -1.52 13.78 12.05
CA GLN A 106 -1.71 12.35 11.82
C GLN A 106 -0.76 11.55 12.73
N LYS A 107 -1.30 10.85 13.73
CA LYS A 107 -0.53 9.94 14.59
C LYS A 107 0.19 8.87 13.76
N HIS A 108 -0.48 8.39 12.72
CA HIS A 108 0.05 7.46 11.73
C HIS A 108 -0.11 8.10 10.34
N PRO A 109 0.88 8.90 9.88
CA PRO A 109 0.77 9.58 8.59
C PRO A 109 0.62 8.55 7.47
N SER A 110 -0.42 8.74 6.65
CA SER A 110 -0.64 8.02 5.40
C SER A 110 -0.27 8.92 4.22
N LEU A 111 -0.02 8.29 3.07
CA LEU A 111 0.11 8.99 1.79
C LEU A 111 -1.26 9.33 1.18
N THR A 112 -2.33 8.69 1.66
CA THR A 112 -3.63 8.64 0.97
C THR A 112 -4.83 8.78 1.91
N ASP A 113 -4.69 8.40 3.18
CA ASP A 113 -5.85 8.20 4.07
C ASP A 113 -5.94 9.25 5.18
N GLY A 114 -7.15 9.76 5.40
CA GLY A 114 -7.49 10.64 6.52
C GLY A 114 -8.47 11.74 6.11
N PRO A 115 -9.22 12.33 7.07
CA PRO A 115 -10.22 13.37 6.75
C PRO A 115 -9.59 14.67 6.25
N LEU A 116 -8.31 14.92 6.56
CA LEU A 116 -7.57 16.09 6.08
C LEU A 116 -6.10 15.72 5.92
N VAL A 117 -5.70 15.35 4.70
CA VAL A 117 -4.33 14.97 4.35
C VAL A 117 -3.94 15.60 3.01
N VAL A 118 -2.64 15.88 2.86
CA VAL A 118 -2.04 16.17 1.56
C VAL A 118 -1.72 14.84 0.90
N THR A 119 -2.08 14.72 -0.37
CA THR A 119 -1.72 13.59 -1.24
C THR A 119 -0.91 14.09 -2.43
N CYS A 120 -0.42 13.17 -3.26
CA CYS A 120 0.26 13.53 -4.50
C CYS A 120 -0.63 14.43 -5.38
N ASN A 121 -1.93 14.11 -5.45
CA ASN A 121 -2.89 14.82 -6.28
C ASN A 121 -3.14 16.26 -5.82
N THR A 122 -2.97 16.56 -4.52
CA THR A 122 -3.12 17.92 -3.98
C THR A 122 -2.25 18.94 -4.72
N CYS A 123 -1.03 18.55 -5.10
CA CYS A 123 -0.10 19.41 -5.84
C CYS A 123 -0.03 19.06 -7.32
N HIS A 124 0.09 17.76 -7.65
CA HIS A 124 0.33 17.34 -9.03
C HIS A 124 -0.87 17.53 -9.95
N ASN A 125 -2.12 17.37 -9.45
CA ASN A 125 -3.34 17.54 -10.24
C ASN A 125 -3.28 16.91 -11.66
N GLY A 126 -2.80 15.67 -11.75
CA GLY A 126 -2.68 14.94 -13.02
C GLY A 126 -1.50 15.36 -13.90
N LYS A 127 -0.51 16.07 -13.34
CA LYS A 127 0.70 16.49 -14.06
C LYS A 127 1.97 16.00 -13.36
N PRO A 128 3.01 15.57 -14.10
CA PRO A 128 4.25 15.11 -13.49
C PRO A 128 5.04 16.23 -12.80
N ARG A 129 4.80 17.49 -13.18
CA ARG A 129 5.43 18.68 -12.63
C ARG A 129 4.36 19.70 -12.24
N PRO A 130 4.22 20.04 -10.95
CA PRO A 130 3.18 20.96 -10.47
C PRO A 130 3.30 22.40 -11.01
N ASP A 131 4.50 22.82 -11.37
CA ASP A 131 4.88 24.17 -11.81
C ASP A 131 4.85 24.36 -13.34
N GLU A 132 4.60 23.29 -14.11
CA GLU A 132 4.41 23.41 -15.55
C GLU A 132 2.96 23.84 -15.86
N GLU A 133 2.78 25.11 -16.20
CA GLU A 133 1.57 25.59 -16.88
C GLU A 133 1.35 24.74 -18.14
N GLY A 134 0.12 24.28 -18.32
CA GLY A 134 -0.24 23.31 -19.35
C GLY A 134 0.25 23.77 -20.72
N LYS A 135 1.11 22.96 -21.35
CA LYS A 135 1.35 23.03 -22.79
C LYS A 135 0.21 22.36 -23.53
#